data_AF-A0A2D6EHR0-F1
#
_entry.id   AF-A0A2D6EHR0-F1
#
_cell.length_a   1.000
_cell.length_b   1.000
_cell.length_c   1.000
_cell.angle_alpha   90.00
_cell.angle_beta   90.00
_cell.angle_gamma   90.00
#
_symmetry.space_group_name_H-M   'P 1'
#
loop_
_entity.id
_entity.type
_entity.pdbx_description
1 polymer ?
#
loop_
_entity_poly.entity_id
_entity_poly.type
_entity_poly.pdbx_seq_one_letter_code
_entity_poly.pdbx_strand_id
1 'polypeptide(L)'
;MVVNVSPEYTLAMASLNASLQSIRMIASTGLVSPRDVDVSLEGVARTLEHLPDELSSRIMPILDKQFAAIKRAAELNWDEE
;
A
#
# COMPACT_ATOMS: atom_id res chain seq x y z
N MET A 1 -19.21 14.64 14.29
CA MET A 1 -19.37 13.23 14.67
C MET A 1 -17.98 12.67 14.96
N VAL A 2 -17.69 12.23 16.18
CA VAL A 2 -16.39 11.61 16.51
C VAL A 2 -16.45 10.19 15.98
N VAL A 3 -15.59 9.85 15.01
CA VAL A 3 -15.50 8.49 14.49
C VAL A 3 -14.79 7.65 15.54
N ASN A 4 -15.51 6.76 16.19
CA ASN A 4 -14.92 5.80 17.11
C ASN A 4 -14.29 4.68 16.28
N VAL A 5 -12.98 4.70 16.12
CA VAL A 5 -12.24 3.67 15.37
C VAL A 5 -11.93 2.54 16.33
N SER A 6 -12.38 1.32 16.00
CA SER A 6 -12.10 0.18 16.86
C SER A 6 -10.58 -0.13 16.90
N PRO A 7 -10.06 -0.68 18.00
CA PRO A 7 -8.64 -1.08 18.10
C PRO A 7 -8.21 -2.04 16.98
N GLU A 8 -9.11 -2.91 16.53
CA GLU A 8 -8.87 -3.86 15.44
C GLU A 8 -8.60 -3.15 14.12
N TYR A 9 -9.37 -2.10 13.80
CA TYR A 9 -9.11 -1.28 12.61
C TYR A 9 -7.77 -0.55 12.69
N THR A 10 -7.41 -0.05 13.88
CA THR A 10 -6.12 0.61 14.08
C THR A 10 -4.97 -0.36 13.86
N LEU A 11 -5.06 -1.57 14.41
CA LEU A 11 -4.06 -2.63 14.22
C LEU A 11 -3.99 -3.10 12.77
N ALA A 12 -5.14 -3.25 12.09
CA ALA A 12 -5.18 -3.62 10.68
C ALA A 12 -4.51 -2.57 9.79
N MET A 13 -4.79 -1.28 10.02
CA MET A 13 -4.15 -0.19 9.28
C MET A 13 -2.65 -0.07 9.58
N ALA A 14 -2.25 -0.28 10.83
CA ALA A 14 -0.83 -0.32 11.19
C ALA A 14 -0.09 -1.47 10.49
N SER A 15 -0.71 -2.65 10.45
CA SER A 15 -0.19 -3.83 9.74
C SER A 15 -0.07 -3.57 8.25
N LEU A 16 -1.10 -3.00 7.63
CA LEU A 16 -1.10 -2.64 6.21
C LEU A 16 0.03 -1.65 5.89
N ASN A 17 0.18 -0.60 6.69
CA ASN A 17 1.24 0.39 6.51
C ASN A 17 2.63 -0.24 6.68
N ALA A 18 2.81 -1.16 7.63
CA ALA A 18 4.07 -1.88 7.80
C ALA A 18 4.38 -2.76 6.58
N SER A 19 3.39 -3.48 6.04
CA SER A 19 3.55 -4.28 4.83
C SER A 19 3.93 -3.43 3.61
N LEU A 20 3.27 -2.28 3.41
CA LEU A 20 3.58 -1.35 2.32
C LEU A 20 4.99 -0.76 2.44
N GLN A 21 5.45 -0.46 3.67
CA GLN A 21 6.84 -0.04 3.90
C GLN A 21 7.84 -1.15 3.57
N SER A 22 7.54 -2.40 3.92
CA SER A 22 8.39 -3.54 3.54
C SER A 22 8.50 -3.68 2.02
N ILE A 23 7.39 -3.58 1.28
CA ILE A 23 7.42 -3.60 -0.18
C ILE A 23 8.26 -2.43 -0.71
N ARG A 24 8.11 -1.23 -0.13
CA ARG A 24 8.92 -0.07 -0.51
C ARG A 24 10.42 -0.31 -0.31
N MET A 25 10.82 -0.90 0.82
CA MET A 25 12.23 -1.18 1.10
C MET A 25 12.80 -2.14 0.04
N ILE A 26 12.09 -3.21 -0.28
CA ILE A 26 12.50 -4.20 -1.29
C ILE A 26 12.54 -3.56 -2.70
N ALA A 27 11.55 -2.73 -3.03
CA ALA A 27 11.54 -1.98 -4.28
C ALA A 27 12.71 -1.00 -4.39
N SER A 28 13.09 -0.35 -3.28
CA SER A 28 14.21 0.59 -3.24
C SER A 28 15.58 -0.09 -3.37
N THR A 29 15.66 -1.41 -3.15
CA THR A 29 16.89 -2.19 -3.33
C THR A 29 16.99 -2.84 -4.71
N GLY A 30 16.04 -2.59 -5.61
CA GLY A 30 16.03 -3.18 -6.96
C GLY A 30 15.73 -4.68 -7.01
N LEU A 31 15.22 -5.27 -5.91
CA LEU A 31 15.00 -6.72 -5.81
C LEU A 31 13.66 -7.19 -6.40
N VAL A 32 12.77 -6.26 -6.76
CA VAL A 32 11.45 -6.55 -7.32
C VAL A 32 11.22 -5.68 -8.54
N SER A 33 10.64 -6.28 -9.57
CA SER A 33 10.30 -5.54 -10.78
C SER A 33 9.12 -4.59 -10.52
N PRO A 34 9.01 -3.48 -11.27
CA PRO A 34 7.84 -2.61 -11.22
C PRO A 34 6.52 -3.37 -11.45
N ARG A 35 6.56 -4.39 -12.31
CA ARG A 35 5.40 -5.26 -12.59
C ARG A 35 4.98 -6.08 -11.37
N ASP A 36 5.92 -6.66 -10.63
CA ASP A 36 5.60 -7.46 -9.44
C ASP A 36 5.05 -6.57 -8.32
N VAL A 37 5.58 -5.34 -8.21
CA VAL A 37 5.05 -4.31 -7.33
C VAL A 37 3.62 -3.95 -7.73
N ASP A 38 3.34 -3.74 -9.02
CA ASP A 38 1.99 -3.44 -9.50
C ASP A 38 0.99 -4.54 -9.13
N VAL A 39 1.34 -5.81 -9.38
CA VAL A 39 0.48 -6.96 -9.02
C VAL A 39 0.24 -7.03 -7.52
N SER A 40 1.27 -6.78 -6.71
CA SER A 40 1.16 -6.81 -5.25
C SER A 40 0.25 -5.70 -4.73
N LEU A 41 0.41 -4.47 -5.24
CA LEU A 41 -0.41 -3.32 -4.83
C LEU A 41 -1.86 -3.44 -5.32
N GLU A 42 -2.09 -4.03 -6.49
CA GLU A 42 -3.45 -4.34 -6.97
C GLU A 42 -4.16 -5.34 -6.05
N GLY A 43 -3.46 -6.38 -5.57
CA GLY A 43 -4.02 -7.32 -4.59
C GLY A 43 -4.43 -6.64 -3.28
N VAL A 44 -3.63 -5.67 -2.82
CA VAL A 44 -3.98 -4.84 -1.66
C VAL A 44 -5.22 -3.99 -1.96
N ALA A 45 -5.25 -3.28 -3.09
CA ALA A 45 -6.39 -2.44 -3.47
C ALA A 45 -7.71 -3.24 -3.50
N ARG A 46 -7.71 -4.42 -4.14
CA ARG A 46 -8.88 -5.31 -4.20
C ARG A 46 -9.36 -5.75 -2.81
N THR A 47 -8.44 -6.01 -1.88
CA THR A 47 -8.81 -6.38 -0.51
C THR A 47 -9.52 -5.22 0.20
N LEU A 48 -9.18 -3.98 -0.14
CA LEU A 48 -9.75 -2.76 0.44
C LEU A 48 -11.06 -2.33 -0.21
N GLU A 49 -11.38 -2.81 -1.43
CA GLU A 49 -12.68 -2.58 -2.09
C GLU A 49 -13.86 -3.11 -1.28
N HIS A 50 -13.62 -4.08 -0.38
CA HIS A 50 -14.64 -4.62 0.51
C HIS A 50 -14.86 -3.79 1.78
N LEU A 51 -14.10 -2.72 1.99
CA LEU A 51 -14.29 -1.83 3.13
C LEU A 51 -15.50 -0.90 2.92
N PRO A 52 -16.18 -0.48 4.00
CA PRO A 52 -17.23 0.53 3.92
C PRO A 52 -16.75 1.80 3.20
N ASP A 53 -17.61 2.37 2.34
CA ASP A 53 -17.28 3.54 1.51
C ASP A 53 -16.74 4.73 2.32
N GLU A 54 -17.28 4.96 3.52
CA GLU A 54 -16.81 6.02 4.42
C GLU A 54 -15.38 5.81 4.93
N LEU A 55 -14.94 4.56 5.08
CA LEU A 55 -13.57 4.23 5.45
C LEU A 55 -12.68 4.27 4.22
N SER A 56 -13.11 3.66 3.12
CA SER A 56 -12.39 3.66 1.84
C SER A 56 -12.07 5.09 1.38
N SER A 57 -13.06 5.99 1.35
CA SER A 57 -12.87 7.39 0.97
C SER A 57 -11.88 8.18 1.85
N ARG A 58 -11.63 7.73 3.09
CA ARG A 58 -10.66 8.35 4.01
C ARG A 58 -9.26 7.77 3.86
N ILE A 59 -9.14 6.46 3.67
CA ILE A 59 -7.85 5.77 3.67
C ILE A 59 -7.23 5.72 2.26
N MET A 60 -8.03 5.60 1.21
CA MET A 60 -7.54 5.44 -0.16
C MET A 60 -6.63 6.60 -0.60
N PRO A 61 -6.95 7.89 -0.36
CA PRO A 61 -6.04 8.98 -0.72
C PRO A 61 -4.66 8.92 -0.04
N ILE A 62 -4.56 8.28 1.13
CA ILE A 62 -3.29 8.07 1.85
C ILE A 62 -2.54 6.90 1.22
N LEU A 63 -3.26 5.80 0.94
CA LEU A 63 -2.71 4.60 0.34
C LEU A 63 -2.25 4.83 -1.10
N ASP A 64 -3.00 5.59 -1.91
CA ASP A 64 -2.65 5.96 -3.29
C ASP A 64 -1.30 6.67 -3.35
N LYS A 65 -1.03 7.57 -2.40
CA LYS A 65 0.27 8.25 -2.28
C LYS A 65 1.38 7.27 -1.94
N GLN A 66 1.12 6.30 -1.07
CA GLN A 66 2.09 5.26 -0.78
C GLN A 66 2.33 4.33 -1.97
N PHE A 67 1.27 3.93 -2.66
CA PHE A 67 1.36 3.08 -3.85
C PHE A 67 2.20 3.76 -4.93
N ALA A 68 1.93 5.03 -5.22
CA ALA A 68 2.73 5.81 -6.16
C ALA A 68 4.20 5.91 -5.74
N ALA A 69 4.49 6.09 -4.45
CA ALA A 69 5.86 6.14 -3.93
C ALA A 69 6.58 4.79 -4.06
N ILE A 70 5.89 3.67 -3.84
CA ILE A 70 6.44 2.32 -3.99
C ILE A 70 6.71 2.02 -5.47
N LYS A 71 5.75 2.29 -6.37
CA LYS A 71 5.91 2.10 -7.82
C LYS A 71 7.11 2.89 -8.34
N ARG A 72 7.20 4.17 -7.99
CA ARG A 72 8.33 5.02 -8.36
C ARG A 72 9.65 4.49 -7.80
N ALA A 73 9.67 3.93 -6.60
CA ALA A 73 10.88 3.33 -6.05
C ALA A 73 11.33 2.11 -6.87
N ALA A 74 10.38 1.25 -7.28
CA ALA A 74 10.68 0.11 -8.14
C ALA A 74 11.20 0.56 -9.51
N GLU A 75 10.53 1.52 -10.16
CA GLU A 75 10.93 2.06 -11.48
C GLU A 75 12.33 2.67 -11.48
N LEU A 76 12.74 3.30 -10.38
CA LEU A 76 14.04 3.98 -10.30
C LEU A 76 15.21 3.06 -9.96
N ASN A 77 14.95 1.95 -9.26
CA ASN A 77 16.01 1.09 -8.72
C ASN A 77 16.04 -0.30 -9.37
N TRP A 78 15.06 -0.65 -10.19
CA TRP A 78 15.08 -1.89 -10.95
C TRP A 78 16.09 -1.79 -12.08
N ASP A 79 17.09 -2.66 -12.04
CA ASP A 79 18.04 -2.87 -13.14
C ASP A 79 17.58 -4.13 -13.89
N GLU A 80 17.06 -3.95 -15.12
CA GLU A 80 16.81 -5.10 -16.01
C GLU A 80 18.18 -5.64 -16.45
N GLU A 81 18.72 -6.60 -15.69
CA GLU A 81 19.83 -7.45 -16.15
C GLU A 81 19.47 -8.21 -17.43
#